data_AF-A0A4V2KA64-F1
#
_entry.id   AF-A0A4V2KA64-F1
#
_cell.length_a   1.000
_cell.length_b   1.000
_cell.length_c   1.000
_cell.angle_alpha   90.00
_cell.angle_beta   90.00
_cell.angle_gamma   90.00
#
_symmetry.space_group_name_H-M   'P 1'
#
loop_
_entity.id
_entity.type
_entity.pdbx_description
1 polymer ?
#
loop_
_entity_poly.entity_id
_entity_poly.type
_entity_poly.pdbx_seq_one_letter_code
_entity_poly.pdbx_strand_id
1 'polypeptide(L)'
;MHQYIVYTAYGWLTLTGSLHFIVDVVSQYLRGKREPGLETTLYYGLNAAFSLGQVAFGLLGLFLAWRAMHLLSETPVLILSVATALGWLAITFLFMEYWEPKFNVGIFCLLIVAAFVTR
;
A
#
# COMPACT_ATOMS: atom_id res chain seq x y z
N MET A 1 21.90 -4.79 -5.84
CA MET A 1 20.65 -4.24 -6.44
C MET A 1 19.45 -4.44 -5.52
N HIS A 2 19.33 -5.58 -4.83
CA HIS A 2 18.29 -5.88 -3.85
C HIS A 2 17.90 -4.71 -2.93
N GLN A 3 18.87 -4.08 -2.23
CA GLN A 3 18.59 -2.98 -1.31
C GLN A 3 17.80 -1.82 -1.93
N TYR A 4 18.13 -1.43 -3.17
CA TYR A 4 17.45 -0.33 -3.85
C TYR A 4 16.02 -0.72 -4.23
N ILE A 5 15.80 -1.99 -4.61
CA ILE A 5 14.46 -2.52 -4.92
C ILE A 5 13.61 -2.54 -3.64
N VAL A 6 14.18 -2.96 -2.51
CA VAL A 6 13.49 -2.96 -1.21
C VAL A 6 13.09 -1.54 -0.79
N TYR A 7 14.01 -0.58 -0.80
CA TYR A 7 13.68 0.82 -0.51
C TYR A 7 12.62 1.38 -1.47
N THR A 8 12.72 1.05 -2.76
CA THR A 8 11.74 1.48 -3.76
C THR A 8 10.37 0.86 -3.49
N ALA A 9 10.29 -0.43 -3.15
CA ALA A 9 9.03 -1.11 -2.86
C ALA A 9 8.29 -0.46 -1.70
N TYR A 10 8.95 -0.35 -0.54
CA TYR A 10 8.32 0.19 0.65
C TYR A 10 8.11 1.71 0.56
N GLY A 11 9.03 2.44 -0.08
CA GLY A 11 8.88 3.86 -0.36
C GLY A 11 7.72 4.17 -1.31
N TRP A 12 7.57 3.37 -2.37
CA TRP A 12 6.44 3.44 -3.28
C TRP A 12 5.13 3.26 -2.53
N LEU A 13 5.02 2.20 -1.73
CA LEU A 13 3.82 1.90 -0.95
C LEU A 13 3.45 3.03 0.02
N THR A 14 4.43 3.57 0.76
CA THR A 14 4.21 4.72 1.64
C THR A 14 3.75 5.95 0.88
N LEU A 15 4.39 6.27 -0.24
CA LEU A 15 4.06 7.44 -1.04
C LEU A 15 2.65 7.33 -1.62
N THR A 16 2.35 6.23 -2.32
CA THR A 16 1.04 6.05 -2.96
C THR A 16 -0.08 5.91 -1.96
N GLY A 17 0.16 5.22 -0.83
CA GLY A 17 -0.80 5.16 0.27
C GLY A 17 -1.09 6.55 0.85
N SER A 18 -0.06 7.38 1.04
CA SER A 18 -0.23 8.75 1.53
C SER A 18 -1.02 9.61 0.55
N LEU A 19 -0.69 9.54 -0.74
CA LEU A 19 -1.41 10.26 -1.78
C LEU A 19 -2.88 9.83 -1.88
N HIS A 20 -3.14 8.52 -1.84
CA HIS A 20 -4.50 7.97 -1.81
C HIS A 20 -5.28 8.51 -0.62
N PHE A 21 -4.71 8.49 0.59
CA PHE A 21 -5.37 9.03 1.78
C PHE A 21 -5.70 10.52 1.64
N ILE A 22 -4.73 11.32 1.18
CA ILE A 22 -4.89 12.76 1.01
C ILE A 22 -5.98 13.07 -0.02
N VAL A 23 -5.99 12.36 -1.15
CA VAL A 23 -6.92 12.63 -2.25
C VAL A 23 -8.31 12.09 -1.95
N ASP A 24 -8.44 10.81 -1.61
CA ASP A 24 -9.73 10.12 -1.53
C ASP A 24 -10.41 10.23 -0.17
N VAL A 25 -9.67 10.58 0.88
CA VAL A 25 -10.24 10.80 2.20
C VAL A 25 -10.22 12.29 2.53
N VAL A 26 -9.04 12.88 2.74
CA VAL A 26 -8.92 14.24 3.30
C VAL A 26 -9.53 15.29 2.36
N SER A 27 -9.09 15.31 1.10
CA SER A 27 -9.55 16.31 0.13
C SER A 27 -11.05 16.19 -0.18
N GLN A 28 -11.55 14.97 -0.39
CA GLN A 28 -12.98 14.77 -0.62
C GLN A 28 -13.82 15.15 0.60
N TYR A 29 -13.38 14.81 1.81
CA TYR A 29 -14.07 15.15 3.05
C TYR A 29 -14.15 16.67 3.25
N LEU A 30 -13.02 17.37 3.13
CA LEU A 30 -12.97 18.83 3.29
C LEU A 30 -13.80 19.58 2.23
N ARG A 31 -13.95 19.00 1.04
CA ARG A 31 -14.76 19.56 -0.04
C ARG A 31 -16.24 19.20 0.05
N GLY A 32 -16.65 18.39 1.02
CA GLY A 32 -18.03 17.91 1.14
C GLY A 32 -18.53 17.20 -0.13
N LYS A 33 -17.66 16.45 -0.81
CA LYS A 33 -17.95 15.87 -2.14
C LYS A 33 -19.04 14.79 -2.12
N ARG A 34 -19.42 14.30 -0.93
CA ARG A 34 -20.35 13.18 -0.73
C ARG A 34 -21.34 13.52 0.37
N GLU A 35 -22.61 13.20 0.14
CA GLU A 35 -23.68 13.39 1.12
C GLU A 35 -23.53 12.43 2.32
N PRO A 36 -23.86 12.85 3.55
CA PRO A 36 -23.82 11.97 4.71
C PRO A 36 -24.74 10.75 4.55
N GLY A 37 -24.23 9.55 4.84
CA GLY A 37 -24.97 8.30 4.74
C GLY A 37 -24.09 7.07 4.91
N LEU A 38 -24.70 5.88 4.93
CA LEU A 38 -23.99 4.62 5.10
C LEU A 38 -22.94 4.38 3.99
N GLU A 39 -23.29 4.70 2.75
CA GLU A 39 -22.38 4.56 1.61
C GLU A 39 -21.13 5.44 1.76
N THR A 40 -21.31 6.68 2.22
CA THR A 40 -20.22 7.64 2.45
C THR A 40 -19.33 7.20 3.61
N THR A 41 -19.92 6.70 4.71
CA THR A 41 -19.17 6.12 5.83
C THR A 41 -18.35 4.92 5.38
N LEU A 42 -18.95 4.01 4.60
CA LEU A 42 -18.23 2.86 4.04
C LEU A 42 -17.10 3.30 3.12
N TYR A 43 -17.35 4.26 2.22
CA TYR A 43 -16.35 4.78 1.31
C TYR A 43 -15.15 5.37 2.07
N TYR A 44 -15.37 6.28 3.01
CA TYR A 44 -14.25 6.89 3.75
C TYR A 44 -13.56 5.90 4.67
N GLY A 45 -14.30 5.04 5.37
CA GLY A 45 -13.72 4.03 6.25
C GLY A 45 -12.84 3.05 5.48
N LEU A 46 -13.32 2.55 4.34
CA LEU A 46 -12.56 1.65 3.48
C LEU A 46 -11.31 2.33 2.91
N ASN A 47 -11.46 3.51 2.29
CA ASN A 47 -10.32 4.20 1.68
C ASN A 47 -9.29 4.61 2.74
N ALA A 48 -9.72 5.01 3.93
CA ALA A 48 -8.82 5.33 5.05
C ALA A 48 -8.08 4.09 5.55
N ALA A 49 -8.78 3.00 5.85
CA ALA A 49 -8.15 1.77 6.34
C ALA A 49 -7.19 1.17 5.31
N PHE A 50 -7.59 1.17 4.03
CA PHE A 50 -6.76 0.73 2.92
C PHE A 50 -5.46 1.54 2.82
N SER A 51 -5.58 2.86 2.71
CA SER A 51 -4.44 3.75 2.47
C SER A 51 -3.53 3.88 3.69
N LEU A 52 -4.09 4.03 4.91
CA LEU A 52 -3.29 4.10 6.13
C LEU A 52 -2.61 2.77 6.46
N GLY A 53 -3.24 1.64 6.12
CA GLY A 53 -2.60 0.32 6.20
C GLY A 53 -1.35 0.24 5.32
N GLN A 54 -1.43 0.75 4.08
CA GLN A 54 -0.27 0.82 3.18
C GLN A 54 0.82 1.75 3.71
N VAL A 55 0.44 2.92 4.24
CA VAL A 55 1.39 3.87 4.84
C VAL A 55 2.12 3.22 6.02
N ALA A 56 1.38 2.62 6.95
CA ALA A 56 1.95 1.98 8.12
C ALA A 56 2.89 0.83 7.75
N PHE A 57 2.48 -0.05 6.83
CA PHE A 57 3.30 -1.18 6.37
C PHE A 57 4.53 -0.71 5.59
N GLY A 58 4.38 0.28 4.71
CA GLY A 58 5.47 0.88 3.96
C GLY A 58 6.50 1.54 4.89
N LEU A 59 6.04 2.32 5.89
CA LEU A 59 6.93 2.95 6.87
C LEU A 59 7.66 1.92 7.74
N LEU A 60 6.97 0.86 8.16
CA LEU A 60 7.60 -0.25 8.88
C LEU A 60 8.68 -0.92 8.01
N GLY A 61 8.38 -1.19 6.74
CA GLY A 61 9.35 -1.76 5.80
C GLY A 61 10.55 -0.84 5.56
N LEU A 62 10.35 0.48 5.40
CA LEU A 62 11.43 1.45 5.30
C LEU A 62 12.29 1.50 6.57
N PHE A 63 11.65 1.47 7.75
CA PHE A 63 12.35 1.43 9.02
C PHE A 63 13.21 0.16 9.16
N LEU A 64 12.66 -1.01 8.80
CA LEU A 64 13.41 -2.26 8.79
C LEU A 64 14.50 -2.27 7.74
N ALA A 65 14.30 -1.70 6.56
CA ALA A 65 15.35 -1.58 5.54
C ALA A 65 16.53 -0.75 6.06
N TRP A 66 16.24 0.31 6.83
CA TRP A 66 17.27 1.16 7.42
C TRP A 66 17.99 0.49 8.60
N ARG A 67 17.28 -0.25 9.45
CA ARG A 67 17.82 -0.77 10.72
C ARG A 67 18.27 -2.24 10.66
N ALA A 68 17.62 -3.06 9.83
CA ALA A 68 17.75 -4.51 9.82
C ALA A 68 17.37 -5.11 8.45
N MET A 69 18.03 -4.65 7.37
CA MET A 69 17.73 -5.08 5.98
C MET A 69 17.68 -6.60 5.80
N HIS A 70 18.54 -7.35 6.48
CA HIS A 70 18.58 -8.81 6.40
C HIS A 70 17.23 -9.47 6.71
N LEU A 71 16.43 -8.90 7.62
CA LEU A 71 15.09 -9.41 7.94
C LEU A 71 14.14 -9.31 6.74
N LEU A 72 14.28 -8.28 5.90
CA LEU A 72 13.43 -8.09 4.71
C LEU A 72 13.83 -9.01 3.55
N SER A 73 15.01 -9.62 3.61
CA SER A 73 15.48 -10.62 2.66
C SER A 73 15.06 -12.04 3.04
N GLU A 74 14.57 -12.23 4.27
CA GLU A 74 14.11 -13.54 4.75
C GLU A 74 12.86 -13.99 4.01
N THR A 75 12.85 -15.27 3.63
CA THR A 75 11.77 -15.87 2.84
C THR A 75 10.38 -15.67 3.45
N PRO A 76 10.18 -15.86 4.78
CA PRO A 76 8.88 -15.61 5.41
C PRO A 76 8.40 -14.16 5.27
N VAL A 77 9.30 -13.19 5.38
CA VAL A 77 8.94 -11.76 5.31
C VAL A 77 8.55 -11.36 3.90
N LEU A 78 9.25 -11.89 2.89
CA LEU A 78 8.88 -11.67 1.49
C LEU A 78 7.53 -12.31 1.15
N ILE A 79 7.26 -13.54 1.61
CA ILE A 79 5.96 -14.21 1.43
C ILE A 79 4.84 -13.38 2.09
N LEU A 80 5.06 -12.91 3.32
CA LEU A 80 4.09 -12.05 4.00
C LEU A 80 3.84 -10.76 3.21
N SER A 81 4.88 -10.14 2.67
CA SER A 81 4.75 -8.92 1.87
C SER A 81 3.94 -9.14 0.58
N VAL A 82 4.14 -10.27 -0.09
CA VAL A 82 3.32 -10.67 -1.25
C VAL A 82 1.88 -10.94 -0.82
N ALA A 83 1.65 -11.67 0.27
CA ALA A 83 0.32 -11.96 0.78
C ALA A 83 -0.45 -10.68 1.13
N THR A 84 0.21 -9.72 1.78
CA THR A 84 -0.38 -8.40 2.06
C THR A 84 -0.70 -7.64 0.78
N ALA A 85 0.19 -7.65 -0.21
CA ALA A 85 -0.07 -7.02 -1.52
C ALA A 85 -1.28 -7.63 -2.23
N LEU A 86 -1.40 -8.97 -2.22
CA LEU A 86 -2.55 -9.67 -2.78
C LEU A 86 -3.84 -9.35 -2.02
N GLY A 87 -3.78 -9.22 -0.69
CA GLY A 87 -4.90 -8.76 0.13
C GLY A 87 -5.39 -7.37 -0.27
N TRP A 88 -4.48 -6.42 -0.47
CA TRP A 88 -4.84 -5.11 -0.99
C TRP A 88 -5.38 -5.17 -2.42
N LEU A 89 -4.77 -5.95 -3.32
CA LEU A 89 -5.29 -6.13 -4.68
C LEU A 89 -6.73 -6.64 -4.65
N ALA A 90 -7.03 -7.65 -3.82
CA ALA A 90 -8.39 -8.15 -3.66
C ALA A 90 -9.36 -7.04 -3.22
N ILE A 91 -8.98 -6.21 -2.24
CA ILE A 91 -9.77 -5.04 -1.83
C ILE A 91 -10.00 -4.09 -3.01
N THR A 92 -8.96 -3.79 -3.80
CA THR A 92 -9.10 -2.88 -4.94
C THR A 92 -10.04 -3.42 -6.03
N PHE A 93 -10.07 -4.73 -6.26
CA PHE A 93 -11.00 -5.32 -7.24
C PHE A 93 -12.43 -5.42 -6.72
N LEU A 94 -12.62 -5.67 -5.42
CA LEU A 94 -13.94 -5.85 -4.83
C LEU A 94 -14.67 -4.53 -4.54
N PHE A 95 -13.93 -3.48 -4.19
CA PHE A 95 -14.54 -2.27 -3.61
C PHE A 95 -14.13 -0.95 -4.26
N MET A 96 -13.17 -0.94 -5.18
CA MET A 96 -12.69 0.29 -5.81
C MET A 96 -12.88 0.21 -7.32
N GLU A 97 -13.69 1.09 -7.88
CA GLU A 97 -14.01 1.05 -9.31
C GLU A 97 -12.85 1.56 -10.19
N TYR A 98 -12.12 2.55 -9.69
CA TYR A 98 -11.03 3.22 -10.41
C TYR A 98 -9.72 2.40 -10.39
N TRP A 99 -8.82 2.72 -11.32
CA TRP A 99 -7.69 1.86 -11.69
C TRP A 99 -6.42 2.13 -10.89
N GLU A 100 -6.25 3.36 -10.41
CA GLU A 100 -5.05 3.85 -9.76
C GLU A 100 -4.62 2.99 -8.55
N PRO A 101 -5.51 2.54 -7.65
CA PRO A 101 -5.14 1.67 -6.53
C PRO A 101 -4.67 0.30 -7.00
N LYS A 102 -5.31 -0.26 -8.04
CA LYS A 102 -4.94 -1.55 -8.63
C LYS A 102 -3.51 -1.49 -9.18
N PHE A 103 -3.22 -0.42 -9.91
CA PHE A 103 -1.90 -0.18 -10.49
C PHE A 103 -0.83 0.02 -9.41
N ASN A 104 -1.10 0.86 -8.40
CA ASN A 104 -0.15 1.16 -7.34
C ASN A 104 0.21 -0.07 -6.50
N VAL A 105 -0.78 -0.87 -6.11
CA VAL A 105 -0.54 -2.13 -5.38
C VAL A 105 0.12 -3.17 -6.29
N GLY A 106 -0.23 -3.21 -7.58
CA GLY A 106 0.42 -4.05 -8.57
C GLY A 106 1.92 -3.78 -8.68
N ILE A 107 2.32 -2.50 -8.75
CA ILE A 107 3.75 -2.12 -8.74
C ILE A 107 4.44 -2.59 -7.46
N PHE A 108 3.83 -2.37 -6.29
CA PHE A 108 4.40 -2.86 -5.04
C PHE A 108 4.61 -4.38 -5.06
N CYS A 109 3.62 -5.15 -5.52
CA CYS A 109 3.72 -6.59 -5.65
C CYS A 109 4.87 -7.02 -6.57
N LEU A 110 5.00 -6.39 -7.74
CA LEU A 110 6.10 -6.65 -8.69
C LEU A 110 7.47 -6.33 -8.09
N LEU A 111 7.58 -5.24 -7.32
CA LEU A 111 8.84 -4.86 -6.66
C LEU A 111 9.23 -5.88 -5.57
N ILE A 112 8.28 -6.41 -4.81
CA ILE A 112 8.55 -7.48 -3.83
C ILE A 112 8.98 -8.78 -4.51
N VAL A 113 8.34 -9.15 -5.62
CA VAL A 113 8.77 -10.31 -6.43
C VAL A 113 10.18 -10.09 -6.99
N ALA A 114 10.49 -8.89 -7.49
CA ALA A 114 11.84 -8.56 -7.94
C ALA A 114 12.86 -8.61 -6.78
N ALA A 115 12.48 -8.15 -5.59
CA ALA A 115 13.32 -8.26 -4.39
C ALA A 115 13.60 -9.72 -4.03
N PHE A 116 12.62 -10.60 -4.17
CA PHE A 116 12.76 -12.05 -3.95
C PHE A 116 13.75 -12.70 -4.91
N VAL A 117 13.68 -12.35 -6.20
CA VAL A 117 14.55 -12.93 -7.24
C VAL A 117 15.99 -12.41 -7.15
N THR A 118 16.19 -11.18 -6.64
CA THR A 118 17.49 -10.50 -6.60
C THR A 118 18.20 -10.58 -5.25
N ARG A 119 17.67 -11.37 -4.31
CA ARG A 119 18.25 -11.59 -2.98
C ARG A 119 19.64 -12.24 -3.05
#